data_AF-A0A1V3X8U6-F1
#
_entry.id   AF-A0A1V3X8U6-F1
#
_cell.length_a   1.000
_cell.length_b   1.000
_cell.length_c   1.000
_cell.angle_alpha   90.00
_cell.angle_beta   90.00
_cell.angle_gamma   90.00
#
_symmetry.space_group_name_H-M   'P 1'
#
loop_
_entity.id
_entity.type
_entity.pdbx_description
1 polymer ?
#
loop_
_entity_poly.entity_id
_entity_poly.type
_entity_poly.pdbx_seq_one_letter_code
_entity_poly.pdbx_strand_id
1 'polypeptide(L)'
;MAEAHPVGFQWVIEAKARGTEVIHIDPRFTRTSALADRHVALRAGSDIAFLGGVINYILSNGLDFREYVTAYTNASFLVDENYRDTEDLDGLFSGYDPDTASYDPATWHYESTHHGGRGGADDKQRAAPDQLGSGGPAVEGGAGPIPADPTLQHPRCVYQILKRHYARYTPEMVERVCGVPADTFLQVARAWTENSGRERTTALVYSVGWTQHTMGAQFIRAGSIIQLLLGNIGRPGGGVFALRGHASIQGSTDVPTLFNLLPGYLAMPHAGQATLADYLDRIKSQNQKGFWHNADAYMVSLLKEYWGEHATADNDYCFDYLPRINGDHGTYRTVMDMVDGTVFGYFLLGQNPAVGSAHGRLQRLGMANLDWLVVRDLVMIESATFWKDAPEVETGEITPQTCRTEVFFFPAASHVEKAGTFTQTQRMLQWREKAVDPPGDARSELWFFYHLGRRLRDKLGGSTDERDRPLLDLFWDYAMEGDEPSGEDVLRRINGIDLTTGRAGRALNGYTELKADGSTACGCWIYSGVYADEVNQAARRDTSQWGWTWP
;
A
#
# COMPACT_ATOMS: atom_id res chain seq x y z
N MET A 1 -14.56 2.57 14.75
CA MET A 1 -15.22 2.98 13.48
C MET A 1 -16.17 4.15 13.66
N ALA A 2 -16.99 4.20 14.72
CA ALA A 2 -17.97 5.28 14.96
C ALA A 2 -17.37 6.70 15.06
N GLU A 3 -16.07 6.83 15.35
CA GLU A 3 -15.36 8.12 15.43
C GLU A 3 -14.54 8.42 14.16
N ALA A 4 -13.77 7.45 13.68
CA ALA A 4 -12.87 7.62 12.55
C ALA A 4 -13.56 7.47 11.18
N HIS A 5 -14.69 6.75 11.11
CA HIS A 5 -15.44 6.47 9.88
C HIS A 5 -16.96 6.51 10.15
N PRO A 6 -17.50 7.61 10.70
CA PRO A 6 -18.85 7.66 11.26
C PRO A 6 -19.94 7.35 10.24
N VAL A 7 -19.83 7.87 9.01
CA VAL A 7 -20.82 7.60 7.94
C VAL A 7 -20.77 6.13 7.51
N GLY A 8 -19.57 5.55 7.35
CA GLY A 8 -19.43 4.13 7.04
C GLY A 8 -19.96 3.22 8.15
N PHE A 9 -19.93 3.68 9.41
CA PHE A 9 -20.43 2.92 10.56
C PHE A 9 -21.95 2.74 10.54
N GLN A 10 -22.70 3.55 9.77
CA GLN A 10 -24.13 3.33 9.54
C GLN A 10 -24.40 1.90 9.05
N TRP A 11 -23.56 1.36 8.16
CA TRP A 11 -23.74 0.00 7.64
C TRP A 11 -23.51 -1.09 8.69
N VAL A 12 -22.69 -0.82 9.71
CA VAL A 12 -22.54 -1.72 10.86
C VAL A 12 -23.80 -1.71 11.73
N ILE A 13 -24.42 -0.54 11.92
CA ILE A 13 -25.68 -0.42 12.64
C ILE A 13 -26.84 -1.08 11.88
N GLU A 14 -26.90 -0.92 10.56
CA GLU A 14 -27.86 -1.63 9.71
C GLU A 14 -27.69 -3.15 9.78
N ALA A 15 -26.45 -3.64 9.75
CA ALA A 15 -26.16 -5.07 9.92
C ALA A 15 -26.59 -5.56 11.31
N LYS A 16 -26.34 -4.76 12.36
CA LYS A 16 -26.77 -5.04 13.73
C LYS A 16 -28.29 -5.08 13.87
N ALA A 17 -29.01 -4.14 13.25
CA ALA A 17 -30.48 -4.14 13.22
C ALA A 17 -31.06 -5.40 12.54
N ARG A 18 -30.29 -6.03 11.64
CA ARG A 18 -30.61 -7.31 10.99
C ARG A 18 -30.14 -8.55 11.77
N GLY A 19 -29.62 -8.37 12.99
CA GLY A 19 -29.22 -9.45 13.89
C GLY A 19 -27.72 -9.77 13.89
N THR A 20 -26.87 -8.94 13.29
CA THR A 20 -25.40 -9.12 13.38
C THR A 20 -24.91 -8.74 14.78
N GLU A 21 -24.13 -9.61 15.43
CA GLU A 21 -23.44 -9.29 16.67
C GLU A 21 -22.21 -8.41 16.38
N VAL A 22 -22.05 -7.31 17.12
CA VAL A 22 -20.91 -6.40 17.00
C VAL A 22 -20.03 -6.50 18.23
N ILE A 23 -18.80 -7.00 18.06
CA ILE A 23 -17.80 -7.10 19.12
C ILE A 23 -16.71 -6.05 18.87
N HIS A 24 -16.46 -5.21 19.87
CA HIS A 24 -15.40 -4.19 19.82
C HIS A 24 -14.26 -4.57 20.77
N ILE A 25 -13.09 -4.87 20.20
CA ILE A 25 -11.89 -5.25 20.94
C ILE A 25 -10.93 -4.05 20.92
N ASP A 26 -10.82 -3.33 22.03
CA ASP A 26 -10.04 -2.08 22.12
C ASP A 26 -9.62 -1.83 23.58
N PRO A 27 -8.39 -1.36 23.85
CA PRO A 27 -7.95 -1.01 25.22
C PRO A 27 -8.86 0.01 25.92
N ARG A 28 -9.62 0.79 25.16
CA ARG A 28 -10.50 1.85 25.66
C ARG A 28 -11.96 1.54 25.34
N PHE A 29 -12.84 1.96 26.24
CA PHE A 29 -14.25 2.08 25.93
C PHE A 29 -14.48 3.37 25.12
N THR A 30 -14.90 3.25 23.86
CA THR A 30 -15.05 4.35 22.90
C THR A 30 -16.52 4.54 22.47
N ARG A 31 -16.81 5.51 21.59
CA ARG A 31 -18.16 5.64 21.00
C ARG A 31 -18.54 4.43 20.15
N THR A 32 -17.56 3.69 19.62
CA THR A 32 -17.83 2.40 18.96
C THR A 32 -18.27 1.36 19.99
N SER A 33 -17.63 1.33 21.16
CA SER A 33 -17.98 0.39 22.25
C SER A 33 -19.40 0.62 22.77
N ALA A 34 -19.83 1.89 22.86
CA ALA A 34 -21.18 2.25 23.28
C ALA A 34 -22.30 1.70 22.38
N LEU A 35 -21.97 1.34 21.13
CA LEU A 35 -22.91 0.80 20.15
C LEU A 35 -22.68 -0.69 19.85
N ALA A 36 -21.60 -1.27 20.37
CA ALA A 36 -21.29 -2.69 20.25
C ALA A 36 -22.15 -3.54 21.21
N ASP A 37 -22.36 -4.81 20.89
CA ASP A 37 -23.00 -5.78 21.78
C ASP A 37 -22.04 -6.21 22.90
N ARG A 38 -20.73 -6.21 22.60
CA ARG A 38 -19.68 -6.49 23.57
C ARG A 38 -18.48 -5.60 23.36
N HIS A 39 -17.95 -5.05 24.45
CA HIS A 39 -16.61 -4.49 24.51
C HIS A 39 -15.66 -5.47 25.21
N VAL A 40 -14.50 -5.72 24.62
CA VAL A 40 -13.44 -6.51 25.21
C VAL A 40 -12.20 -5.64 25.30
N ALA A 41 -11.83 -5.27 26.53
CA ALA A 41 -10.59 -4.54 26.79
C ALA A 41 -9.39 -5.48 26.67
N LEU A 42 -8.42 -5.11 25.85
CA LEU A 42 -7.13 -5.80 25.74
C LEU A 42 -5.98 -4.82 25.96
N ARG A 43 -4.83 -5.35 26.38
CA ARG A 43 -3.58 -4.59 26.46
C ARG A 43 -3.11 -4.16 25.06
N ALA A 44 -2.77 -2.89 24.88
CA ALA A 44 -2.27 -2.39 23.60
C ALA A 44 -1.00 -3.15 23.17
N GLY A 45 -0.97 -3.62 21.92
CA GLY A 45 0.15 -4.37 21.36
C GLY A 45 0.16 -5.86 21.67
N SER A 46 -0.85 -6.40 22.37
CA SER A 46 -0.99 -7.85 22.62
C SER A 46 -1.88 -8.57 21.61
N ASP A 47 -2.33 -7.90 20.56
CA ASP A 47 -3.28 -8.42 19.57
C ASP A 47 -2.84 -9.76 18.95
N ILE A 48 -1.54 -9.93 18.68
CA ILE A 48 -1.03 -11.19 18.11
C ILE A 48 -1.31 -12.39 19.01
N ALA A 49 -1.26 -12.23 20.34
CA ALA A 49 -1.56 -13.32 21.27
C ALA A 49 -3.06 -13.64 21.28
N PHE A 50 -3.92 -12.62 21.22
CA PHE A 50 -5.36 -12.80 21.12
C PHE A 50 -5.75 -13.52 19.81
N LEU A 51 -5.25 -13.03 18.67
CA LEU A 51 -5.52 -13.61 17.35
C LEU A 51 -4.94 -15.01 17.22
N GLY A 52 -3.72 -15.22 17.73
CA GLY A 52 -3.12 -16.55 17.80
C GLY A 52 -3.94 -17.53 18.63
N GLY A 53 -4.55 -17.06 19.72
CA GLY A 53 -5.52 -17.83 20.50
C GLY A 53 -6.74 -18.22 19.68
N VAL A 54 -7.30 -17.32 18.89
CA VAL A 54 -8.45 -17.62 18.00
C VAL A 54 -8.06 -18.67 16.96
N ILE A 55 -6.87 -18.55 16.34
CA ILE A 55 -6.35 -19.55 15.38
C ILE A 55 -6.23 -20.93 16.05
N ASN A 56 -5.63 -20.99 17.24
CA ASN A 56 -5.52 -22.21 18.02
C ASN A 56 -6.91 -22.81 18.33
N TYR A 57 -7.86 -21.98 18.76
CA TYR A 57 -9.24 -22.41 19.05
C TYR A 57 -9.90 -23.06 17.82
N ILE A 58 -9.75 -22.46 16.64
CA ILE A 58 -10.29 -23.01 15.39
C ILE A 58 -9.66 -24.37 15.06
N LEU A 59 -8.33 -24.45 15.05
CA LEU A 59 -7.58 -25.63 14.60
C LEU A 59 -7.65 -26.80 15.59
N SER A 60 -7.67 -26.53 16.89
CA SER A 60 -7.73 -27.55 17.93
C SER A 60 -9.12 -28.17 18.06
N ASN A 61 -10.17 -27.45 17.66
CA ASN A 61 -11.56 -27.95 17.68
C ASN A 61 -12.09 -28.38 16.32
N GLY A 62 -11.28 -28.29 15.24
CA GLY A 62 -11.71 -28.68 13.89
C GLY A 62 -12.85 -27.82 13.34
N LEU A 63 -12.88 -26.53 13.70
CA LEU A 63 -13.94 -25.58 13.34
C LEU A 63 -13.68 -24.85 12.01
N ASP A 64 -12.61 -25.21 11.30
CA ASP A 64 -12.31 -24.64 9.99
C ASP A 64 -13.35 -25.03 8.93
N PHE A 65 -13.63 -24.13 7.99
CA PHE A 65 -14.44 -24.47 6.82
C PHE A 65 -13.61 -25.32 5.86
N ARG A 66 -13.53 -26.62 6.16
CA ARG A 66 -12.61 -27.58 5.53
C ARG A 66 -12.60 -27.53 4.00
N GLU A 67 -13.76 -27.53 3.36
CA GLU A 67 -13.84 -27.48 1.89
C GLU A 67 -13.24 -26.19 1.33
N TYR A 68 -13.50 -25.04 1.96
CA TYR A 68 -12.91 -23.77 1.57
C TYR A 68 -11.39 -23.78 1.77
N VAL A 69 -10.93 -24.24 2.93
CA VAL A 69 -9.51 -24.29 3.29
C VAL A 69 -8.73 -25.16 2.31
N THR A 70 -9.20 -26.38 2.02
CA THR A 70 -8.52 -27.29 1.10
C THR A 70 -8.55 -26.78 -0.35
N ALA A 71 -9.60 -26.10 -0.78
CA ALA A 71 -9.76 -25.66 -2.17
C ALA A 71 -9.09 -24.32 -2.51
N TYR A 72 -9.09 -23.36 -1.58
CA TYR A 72 -8.78 -21.96 -1.87
C TYR A 72 -7.60 -21.39 -1.08
N THR A 73 -6.91 -22.22 -0.30
CA THR A 73 -5.72 -21.83 0.44
C THR A 73 -4.54 -22.74 0.11
N ASN A 74 -3.36 -22.38 0.59
CA ASN A 74 -2.15 -23.19 0.49
C ASN A 74 -2.06 -24.29 1.57
N ALA A 75 -3.13 -24.57 2.32
CA ALA A 75 -3.13 -25.48 3.47
C ALA A 75 -2.54 -26.87 3.19
N SER A 76 -2.73 -27.39 1.97
CA SER A 76 -2.24 -28.71 1.56
C SER A 76 -0.79 -28.72 1.10
N PHE A 77 -0.20 -27.56 0.76
CA PHE A 77 1.14 -27.50 0.18
C PHE A 77 2.20 -27.92 1.20
N LEU A 78 3.19 -28.68 0.73
CA LEU A 78 4.29 -29.14 1.55
C LEU A 78 5.39 -28.07 1.60
N VAL A 79 5.88 -27.77 2.80
CA VAL A 79 6.99 -26.83 3.03
C VAL A 79 8.33 -27.59 2.99
N ASP A 80 9.40 -26.88 2.63
CA ASP A 80 10.77 -27.39 2.65
C ASP A 80 11.10 -28.16 3.94
N GLU A 81 11.81 -29.28 3.83
CA GLU A 81 12.17 -30.12 4.99
C GLU A 81 13.12 -29.43 5.98
N ASN A 82 13.86 -28.42 5.54
CA ASN A 82 14.80 -27.66 6.36
C ASN A 82 14.14 -26.48 7.08
N TYR A 83 12.86 -26.21 6.83
CA TYR A 83 12.09 -25.23 7.58
C TYR A 83 12.04 -25.61 9.06
N ARG A 84 12.40 -24.67 9.94
CA ARG A 84 12.23 -24.80 11.38
C ARG A 84 11.42 -23.63 11.92
N ASP A 85 10.46 -23.96 12.77
CA ASP A 85 9.52 -22.99 13.33
C ASP A 85 10.07 -22.39 14.64
N THR A 86 9.39 -21.37 15.17
CA THR A 86 9.71 -20.73 16.46
C THR A 86 9.65 -21.68 17.64
N GLU A 87 8.90 -22.78 17.54
CA GLU A 87 8.84 -23.81 18.57
C GLU A 87 10.09 -24.71 18.56
N ASP A 88 10.78 -24.81 17.42
CA ASP A 88 12.00 -25.60 17.28
C ASP A 88 13.26 -24.79 17.67
N LEU A 89 13.16 -23.45 17.67
CA LEU A 89 14.29 -22.51 17.76
C LEU A 89 14.03 -21.34 18.74
N ASP A 90 13.28 -21.60 19.82
CA ASP A 90 13.07 -20.68 20.96
C ASP A 90 12.67 -19.24 20.56
N GLY A 91 11.65 -19.12 19.71
CA GLY A 91 11.11 -17.83 19.26
C GLY A 91 11.73 -17.28 17.98
N LEU A 92 12.67 -17.99 17.36
CA LEU A 92 13.27 -17.63 16.07
C LEU A 92 12.85 -18.62 14.99
N PHE A 93 12.80 -18.21 13.72
CA PHE A 93 12.65 -19.14 12.60
C PHE A 93 14.02 -19.63 12.10
N SER A 94 14.05 -20.66 11.25
CA SER A 94 15.27 -21.01 10.51
C SER A 94 15.75 -19.83 9.66
N GLY A 95 17.07 -19.60 9.63
CA GLY A 95 17.70 -18.55 8.83
C GLY A 95 18.04 -17.26 9.58
N TYR A 96 17.84 -17.19 10.90
CA TYR A 96 18.18 -15.99 11.68
C TYR A 96 19.69 -15.76 11.77
N ASP A 97 20.12 -14.54 11.46
CA ASP A 97 21.48 -14.05 11.66
C ASP A 97 21.52 -13.05 12.84
N PRO A 98 22.20 -13.37 13.95
CA PRO A 98 22.25 -12.51 15.14
C PRO A 98 23.08 -11.23 14.94
N ASP A 99 24.02 -11.21 13.99
CA ASP A 99 24.89 -10.05 13.77
C ASP A 99 24.14 -8.95 13.00
N THR A 100 23.22 -9.36 12.11
CA THR A 100 22.43 -8.43 11.28
C THR A 100 20.98 -8.28 11.76
N ALA A 101 20.54 -9.11 12.72
CA ALA A 101 19.15 -9.21 13.17
C ALA A 101 18.15 -9.40 12.00
N SER A 102 18.54 -10.22 11.03
CA SER A 102 17.79 -10.48 9.80
C SER A 102 17.55 -11.99 9.61
N TYR A 103 16.72 -12.34 8.63
CA TYR A 103 16.44 -13.72 8.25
C TYR A 103 16.84 -13.98 6.80
N ASP A 104 17.51 -15.11 6.56
CA ASP A 104 17.59 -15.76 5.25
C ASP A 104 16.33 -16.64 5.06
N PRO A 105 15.43 -16.29 4.11
CA PRO A 105 14.19 -17.02 3.90
C PRO A 105 14.35 -18.28 3.05
N ALA A 106 15.57 -18.74 2.73
CA ALA A 106 15.82 -19.86 1.82
C ALA A 106 15.11 -21.18 2.16
N THR A 107 14.71 -21.39 3.42
CA THR A 107 13.93 -22.57 3.83
C THR A 107 12.42 -22.30 3.94
N TRP A 108 11.95 -21.08 3.68
CA TRP A 108 10.56 -20.65 3.84
C TRP A 108 9.76 -20.78 2.54
N HIS A 109 10.06 -21.81 1.76
CA HIS A 109 9.46 -22.08 0.45
C HIS A 109 8.71 -23.40 0.45
N TYR A 110 7.91 -23.63 -0.59
CA TYR A 110 7.28 -24.93 -0.79
C TYR A 110 8.31 -25.94 -1.29
N GLU A 111 8.07 -27.20 -0.99
CA GLU A 111 8.87 -28.30 -1.50
C GLU A 111 8.96 -28.20 -3.03
N SER A 112 10.18 -28.26 -3.58
CA SER A 112 10.48 -28.12 -5.03
C SER A 112 10.31 -26.74 -5.68
N THR A 113 9.97 -25.67 -4.94
CA THR A 113 10.02 -24.29 -5.47
C THR A 113 11.41 -23.65 -5.29
N HIS A 114 12.49 -24.43 -5.39
CA HIS A 114 13.85 -23.97 -5.14
C HIS A 114 14.29 -22.91 -6.15
N HIS A 115 14.61 -21.71 -5.67
CA HIS A 115 15.42 -20.78 -6.43
C HIS A 115 16.89 -21.16 -6.34
N GLY A 116 17.56 -21.18 -7.49
CA GLY A 116 18.99 -20.89 -7.59
C GLY A 116 19.25 -19.40 -7.39
N GLY A 117 18.98 -18.88 -6.19
CA GLY A 117 19.30 -17.50 -5.81
C GLY A 117 20.75 -17.42 -5.35
N ARG A 118 21.60 -16.68 -6.08
CA ARG A 118 22.97 -16.36 -5.65
C ARG A 118 22.89 -15.51 -4.38
N GLY A 119 23.18 -16.12 -3.23
CA GLY A 119 23.47 -15.40 -1.98
C GLY A 119 24.65 -14.46 -2.20
N GLY A 120 24.35 -13.19 -2.42
CA GLY A 120 25.31 -12.11 -2.52
C GLY A 120 25.25 -11.25 -1.25
N ALA A 121 26.38 -10.66 -0.87
CA ALA A 121 26.50 -9.84 0.33
C ALA A 121 25.61 -8.58 0.36
N ASP A 122 24.84 -8.30 -0.72
CA ASP A 122 23.87 -7.21 -0.82
C ASP A 122 22.45 -7.57 -0.34
N ASP A 123 22.14 -8.85 -0.06
CA ASP A 123 20.86 -9.25 0.57
C ASP A 123 20.83 -8.95 2.08
N LYS A 124 21.86 -8.27 2.61
CA LYS A 124 22.15 -8.11 4.05
C LYS A 124 21.29 -7.10 4.80
N GLN A 125 20.22 -6.61 4.20
CA GLN A 125 19.10 -6.05 4.92
C GLN A 125 17.87 -6.38 4.09
N ARG A 126 16.79 -6.83 4.75
CA ARG A 126 15.39 -6.79 4.28
C ARG A 126 14.78 -8.12 3.85
N ALA A 127 13.88 -8.62 4.69
CA ALA A 127 12.64 -9.21 4.21
C ALA A 127 11.66 -8.04 3.89
N ALA A 128 11.86 -7.29 2.79
CA ALA A 128 11.08 -6.07 2.55
C ALA A 128 10.13 -6.21 1.36
N PRO A 129 8.79 -6.11 1.57
CA PRO A 129 7.82 -5.70 0.54
C PRO A 129 8.29 -4.54 -0.36
N ASP A 130 9.25 -3.73 0.08
CA ASP A 130 9.82 -2.62 -0.69
C ASP A 130 10.46 -3.02 -2.03
N GLN A 131 10.97 -4.25 -2.16
CA GLN A 131 11.70 -4.67 -3.38
C GLN A 131 10.83 -5.33 -4.45
N LEU A 132 9.66 -5.86 -4.06
CA LEU A 132 8.85 -6.74 -4.90
C LEU A 132 7.48 -6.13 -5.26
N GLY A 133 7.23 -4.90 -4.80
CA GLY A 133 5.94 -4.23 -4.94
C GLY A 133 4.80 -5.09 -4.36
N SER A 134 3.58 -4.90 -4.89
CA SER A 134 2.43 -5.73 -4.49
C SER A 134 2.37 -7.09 -5.18
N GLY A 135 3.30 -7.38 -6.11
CA GLY A 135 3.44 -8.70 -6.75
C GLY A 135 3.90 -9.78 -5.77
N GLY A 136 4.63 -9.37 -4.73
CA GLY A 136 5.29 -10.30 -3.83
C GLY A 136 6.40 -11.10 -4.53
N PRO A 137 7.04 -12.03 -3.82
CA PRO A 137 8.07 -12.87 -4.43
C PRO A 137 7.46 -13.72 -5.54
N ALA A 138 8.19 -13.87 -6.63
CA ALA A 138 7.88 -14.84 -7.66
C ALA A 138 7.72 -16.23 -7.03
N VAL A 139 6.58 -16.87 -7.26
CA VAL A 139 6.41 -18.29 -6.94
C VAL A 139 6.74 -19.08 -8.21
N GLU A 140 8.02 -19.38 -8.42
CA GLU A 140 8.44 -20.26 -9.51
C GLU A 140 7.79 -21.64 -9.32
N GLY A 141 7.21 -22.17 -10.41
CA GLY A 141 6.41 -23.39 -10.36
C GLY A 141 4.95 -23.19 -9.91
N GLY A 142 4.45 -21.95 -9.77
CA GLY A 142 3.05 -21.69 -9.42
C GLY A 142 2.01 -22.32 -10.37
N ALA A 143 2.38 -22.55 -11.64
CA ALA A 143 1.61 -23.32 -12.62
C ALA A 143 1.98 -24.82 -12.69
N GLY A 144 3.11 -25.23 -12.09
CA GLY A 144 3.50 -26.62 -11.91
C GLY A 144 2.84 -27.25 -10.67
N PRO A 145 2.84 -28.59 -10.53
CA PRO A 145 2.30 -29.24 -9.35
C PRO A 145 3.24 -29.01 -8.15
N ILE A 146 2.87 -28.06 -7.28
CA ILE A 146 3.48 -27.94 -5.94
C ILE A 146 3.11 -29.22 -5.17
N PRO A 147 4.08 -29.96 -4.58
CA PRO A 147 3.81 -31.09 -3.71
C PRO A 147 2.79 -30.72 -2.63
N ALA A 148 1.73 -31.51 -2.54
CA ALA A 148 0.62 -31.22 -1.67
C ALA A 148 0.01 -32.50 -1.10
N ASP A 149 -0.49 -32.41 0.12
CA ASP A 149 -1.30 -33.45 0.76
C ASP A 149 -2.74 -32.92 0.97
N PRO A 150 -3.69 -33.29 0.09
CA PRO A 150 -5.10 -32.89 0.22
C PRO A 150 -5.77 -33.42 1.49
N THR A 151 -5.21 -34.46 2.14
CA THR A 151 -5.75 -34.99 3.41
C THR A 151 -5.39 -34.12 4.61
N LEU A 152 -4.46 -33.18 4.43
CA LEU A 152 -3.94 -32.28 5.46
C LEU A 152 -3.32 -33.03 6.65
N GLN A 153 -2.80 -34.24 6.47
CA GLN A 153 -2.21 -35.06 7.53
C GLN A 153 -0.68 -35.03 7.54
N HIS A 154 -0.06 -34.71 6.40
CA HIS A 154 1.39 -34.68 6.26
C HIS A 154 1.99 -33.63 7.23
N PRO A 155 2.99 -33.98 8.04
CA PRO A 155 3.49 -33.10 9.10
C PRO A 155 4.11 -31.78 8.58
N ARG A 156 4.55 -31.78 7.32
CA ARG A 156 5.09 -30.59 6.62
C ARG A 156 4.05 -29.82 5.78
N CYS A 157 2.79 -30.24 5.74
CA CYS A 157 1.79 -29.41 5.05
C CYS A 157 1.54 -28.13 5.87
N VAL A 158 1.26 -27.02 5.19
CA VAL A 158 1.03 -25.71 5.83
C VAL A 158 0.01 -25.81 6.97
N TYR A 159 -1.06 -26.60 6.81
CA TYR A 159 -2.07 -26.78 7.85
C TYR A 159 -1.51 -27.37 9.15
N GLN A 160 -0.68 -28.41 9.07
CA GLN A 160 -0.08 -29.04 10.26
C GLN A 160 0.99 -28.17 10.91
N ILE A 161 1.76 -27.43 10.11
CA ILE A 161 2.72 -26.44 10.61
C ILE A 161 1.97 -25.33 11.35
N LEU A 162 0.92 -24.76 10.76
CA LEU A 162 0.10 -23.73 11.37
C LEU A 162 -0.50 -24.20 12.71
N LYS A 163 -1.01 -25.43 12.74
CA LYS A 163 -1.56 -26.02 13.97
C LYS A 163 -0.51 -26.16 15.07
N ARG A 164 0.71 -26.59 14.73
CA ARG A 164 1.83 -26.68 15.68
C ARG A 164 2.25 -25.30 16.17
N HIS A 165 2.45 -24.34 15.27
CA HIS A 165 2.86 -22.98 15.57
C HIS A 165 1.94 -22.29 16.58
N TYR A 166 0.63 -22.42 16.39
CA TYR A 166 -0.36 -21.73 17.22
C TYR A 166 -0.76 -22.50 18.48
N ALA A 167 -0.32 -23.74 18.68
CA ALA A 167 -0.72 -24.57 19.83
C ALA A 167 -0.42 -23.92 21.21
N ARG A 168 0.65 -23.13 21.30
CA ARG A 168 1.06 -22.40 22.53
C ARG A 168 0.10 -21.30 22.98
N TYR A 169 -0.75 -20.80 22.07
CA TYR A 169 -1.67 -19.69 22.35
C TYR A 169 -2.95 -20.22 23.01
N THR A 170 -2.84 -20.69 24.25
CA THR A 170 -3.98 -21.17 25.04
C THR A 170 -4.80 -20.01 25.61
N PRO A 171 -6.06 -20.23 26.05
CA PRO A 171 -6.84 -19.22 26.75
C PRO A 171 -6.09 -18.60 27.95
N GLU A 172 -5.32 -19.39 28.69
CA GLU A 172 -4.51 -18.93 29.83
C GLU A 172 -3.34 -18.04 29.37
N MET A 173 -2.72 -18.35 28.22
CA MET A 173 -1.72 -17.46 27.62
C MET A 173 -2.38 -16.12 27.20
N VAL A 174 -3.54 -16.17 26.56
CA VAL A 174 -4.30 -14.97 26.18
C VAL A 174 -4.63 -14.13 27.41
N GLU A 175 -5.10 -14.75 28.49
CA GLU A 175 -5.40 -14.02 29.73
C GLU A 175 -4.17 -13.34 30.32
N ARG A 176 -3.06 -14.09 30.43
CA ARG A 176 -1.79 -13.56 30.96
C ARG A 176 -1.22 -12.42 30.11
N VAL A 177 -1.30 -12.52 28.77
CA VAL A 177 -0.64 -11.58 27.85
C VAL A 177 -1.56 -10.43 27.45
N CYS A 178 -2.85 -10.66 27.27
CA CYS A 178 -3.79 -9.66 26.81
C CYS A 178 -4.53 -8.97 27.96
N GLY A 179 -4.58 -9.58 29.15
CA GLY A 179 -5.43 -9.14 30.25
C GLY A 179 -6.93 -9.41 30.01
N VAL A 180 -7.27 -10.26 29.04
CA VAL A 180 -8.65 -10.65 28.72
C VAL A 180 -8.95 -11.96 29.46
N PRO A 181 -9.94 -12.01 30.38
CA PRO A 181 -10.28 -13.26 31.06
C PRO A 181 -10.51 -14.41 30.07
N ALA A 182 -9.98 -15.60 30.36
CA ALA A 182 -10.03 -16.74 29.44
C ALA A 182 -11.46 -17.04 28.95
N ASP A 183 -12.45 -16.98 29.86
CA ASP A 183 -13.87 -17.17 29.51
C ASP A 183 -14.39 -16.12 28.54
N THR A 184 -14.01 -14.84 28.71
CA THR A 184 -14.39 -13.75 27.80
C THR A 184 -13.76 -13.97 26.42
N PHE A 185 -12.48 -14.37 26.37
CA PHE A 185 -11.82 -14.72 25.12
C PHE A 185 -12.53 -15.89 24.42
N LEU A 186 -12.86 -16.97 25.14
CA LEU A 186 -13.56 -18.12 24.59
C LEU A 186 -14.95 -17.77 24.05
N GLN A 187 -15.66 -16.83 24.69
CA GLN A 187 -16.93 -16.32 24.17
C GLN A 187 -16.77 -15.59 22.82
N VAL A 188 -15.69 -14.82 22.64
CA VAL A 188 -15.40 -14.15 21.35
C VAL A 188 -15.01 -15.18 20.29
N ALA A 189 -14.10 -16.11 20.61
CA ALA A 189 -13.67 -17.15 19.67
C ALA A 189 -14.87 -17.99 19.20
N ARG A 190 -15.75 -18.37 20.12
CA ARG A 190 -17.00 -19.08 19.81
C ARG A 190 -17.90 -18.26 18.88
N ALA A 191 -18.19 -17.00 19.23
CA ALA A 191 -19.03 -16.12 18.41
C ALA A 191 -18.50 -15.96 16.98
N TRP A 192 -17.18 -15.81 16.81
CA TRP A 192 -16.56 -15.70 15.49
C TRP A 192 -16.72 -16.99 14.67
N THR A 193 -16.49 -18.14 15.29
CA THR A 193 -16.62 -19.45 14.62
C THR A 193 -18.08 -19.80 14.27
N GLU A 194 -19.03 -19.56 15.17
CA GLU A 194 -20.47 -19.86 14.96
C GLU A 194 -21.13 -18.92 13.94
N ASN A 195 -20.54 -17.75 13.70
CA ASN A 195 -20.98 -16.79 12.68
C ASN A 195 -20.11 -16.78 11.43
N SER A 196 -19.42 -17.89 11.16
CA SER A 196 -18.68 -18.11 9.92
C SER A 196 -18.95 -19.50 9.34
N GLY A 197 -18.33 -19.85 8.22
CA GLY A 197 -18.59 -21.11 7.50
C GLY A 197 -19.52 -20.94 6.31
N ARG A 198 -20.19 -22.02 5.86
CA ARG A 198 -20.92 -22.03 4.58
C ARG A 198 -22.08 -21.01 4.52
N GLU A 199 -22.83 -20.88 5.60
CA GLU A 199 -24.08 -20.12 5.61
C GLU A 199 -23.95 -18.71 6.21
N ARG A 200 -22.82 -18.42 6.88
CA ARG A 200 -22.59 -17.15 7.58
C ARG A 200 -21.20 -16.61 7.29
N THR A 201 -21.04 -15.31 7.48
CA THR A 201 -19.77 -14.61 7.33
C THR A 201 -19.54 -13.67 8.50
N THR A 202 -18.29 -13.55 8.92
CA THR A 202 -17.85 -12.51 9.85
C THR A 202 -16.93 -11.54 9.11
N ALA A 203 -17.10 -10.24 9.34
CA ALA A 203 -16.21 -9.20 8.83
C ALA A 203 -15.17 -8.81 9.88
N LEU A 204 -13.89 -8.79 9.48
CA LEU A 204 -12.82 -8.24 10.30
C LEU A 204 -12.58 -6.78 9.91
N VAL A 205 -12.75 -5.85 10.84
CA VAL A 205 -12.61 -4.40 10.59
C VAL A 205 -11.48 -3.83 11.43
N TYR A 206 -10.49 -3.20 10.80
CA TYR A 206 -9.36 -2.57 11.52
C TYR A 206 -8.85 -1.32 10.81
N SER A 207 -7.98 -0.56 11.49
CA SER A 207 -7.25 0.58 10.92
C SER A 207 -5.93 0.77 11.69
N VAL A 208 -5.58 1.99 12.11
CA VAL A 208 -4.30 2.33 12.75
C VAL A 208 -3.98 1.54 14.03
N GLY A 209 -5.00 1.08 14.75
CA GLY A 209 -4.82 0.29 15.98
C GLY A 209 -4.06 -1.03 15.77
N TRP A 210 -4.00 -1.55 14.54
CA TRP A 210 -3.15 -2.70 14.22
C TRP A 210 -1.88 -2.33 13.45
N THR A 211 -1.93 -1.27 12.61
CA THR A 211 -0.83 -0.98 11.70
C THR A 211 0.34 -0.23 12.36
N GLN A 212 0.11 0.51 13.45
CA GLN A 212 1.13 1.34 14.10
C GLN A 212 1.91 0.60 15.20
N HIS A 213 2.40 -0.59 14.86
CA HIS A 213 3.23 -1.42 15.71
C HIS A 213 4.38 -2.02 14.90
N THR A 214 5.51 -2.32 15.56
CA THR A 214 6.62 -3.05 14.93
C THR A 214 6.20 -4.42 14.38
N MET A 215 5.13 -5.01 14.94
CA MET A 215 4.53 -6.28 14.51
C MET A 215 3.22 -6.10 13.72
N GLY A 216 2.87 -4.89 13.28
CA GLY A 216 1.54 -4.60 12.74
C GLY A 216 1.16 -5.45 11.52
N ALA A 217 2.12 -5.72 10.64
CA ALA A 217 1.93 -6.64 9.51
C ALA A 217 1.53 -8.07 9.96
N GLN A 218 2.09 -8.56 11.08
CA GLN A 218 1.78 -9.88 11.60
C GLN A 218 0.40 -9.94 12.27
N PHE A 219 -0.07 -8.84 12.88
CA PHE A 219 -1.45 -8.77 13.40
C PHE A 219 -2.45 -8.94 12.25
N ILE A 220 -2.21 -8.23 11.14
CA ILE A 220 -3.03 -8.30 9.93
C ILE A 220 -2.95 -9.69 9.30
N ARG A 221 -1.75 -10.31 9.24
CA ARG A 221 -1.62 -11.68 8.76
C ARG A 221 -2.41 -12.68 9.61
N ALA A 222 -2.35 -12.59 10.94
CA ALA A 222 -3.11 -13.47 11.82
C ALA A 222 -4.64 -13.30 11.63
N GLY A 223 -5.11 -12.05 11.52
CA GLY A 223 -6.51 -11.77 11.17
C GLY A 223 -6.93 -12.35 9.82
N SER A 224 -6.08 -12.25 8.80
CA SER A 224 -6.31 -12.85 7.48
C SER A 224 -6.35 -14.37 7.53
N ILE A 225 -5.48 -15.02 8.33
CA ILE A 225 -5.49 -16.47 8.54
C ILE A 225 -6.83 -16.91 9.14
N ILE A 226 -7.35 -16.21 10.15
CA ILE A 226 -8.67 -16.50 10.74
C ILE A 226 -9.76 -16.43 9.66
N GLN A 227 -9.76 -15.36 8.85
CA GLN A 227 -10.76 -15.18 7.80
C GLN A 227 -10.66 -16.23 6.69
N LEU A 228 -9.46 -16.74 6.38
CA LEU A 228 -9.26 -17.85 5.44
C LEU A 228 -9.71 -19.19 6.03
N LEU A 229 -9.34 -19.50 7.28
CA LEU A 229 -9.75 -20.73 7.97
C LEU A 229 -11.27 -20.84 8.07
N LEU A 230 -11.95 -19.71 8.26
CA LEU A 230 -13.40 -19.64 8.40
C LEU A 230 -14.13 -19.41 7.06
N GLY A 231 -13.39 -19.30 5.95
CA GLY A 231 -13.93 -19.11 4.61
C GLY A 231 -14.70 -17.81 4.43
N ASN A 232 -14.27 -16.72 5.07
CA ASN A 232 -14.92 -15.41 5.03
C ASN A 232 -14.41 -14.52 3.88
N ILE A 233 -13.31 -14.85 3.22
CA ILE A 233 -12.75 -14.04 2.13
C ILE A 233 -13.53 -14.24 0.82
N GLY A 234 -13.82 -13.14 0.13
CA GLY A 234 -14.52 -13.13 -1.17
C GLY A 234 -16.03 -13.30 -1.09
N ARG A 235 -16.63 -13.20 0.10
CA ARG A 235 -18.07 -13.44 0.31
C ARG A 235 -18.77 -12.21 0.91
N PRO A 236 -20.04 -11.93 0.54
CA PRO A 236 -20.81 -10.84 1.12
C PRO A 236 -20.86 -10.88 2.65
N GLY A 237 -20.72 -9.72 3.30
CA GLY A 237 -20.70 -9.61 4.76
C GLY A 237 -19.42 -10.13 5.45
N GLY A 238 -18.50 -10.75 4.71
CA GLY A 238 -17.22 -11.24 5.19
C GLY A 238 -16.05 -10.34 4.82
N GLY A 239 -14.85 -10.92 4.77
CA GLY A 239 -13.64 -10.23 4.32
C GLY A 239 -12.90 -9.47 5.41
N VAL A 240 -11.89 -8.73 4.97
CA VAL A 240 -11.02 -7.90 5.82
C VAL A 240 -11.18 -6.45 5.38
N PHE A 241 -11.87 -5.66 6.20
CA PHE A 241 -12.06 -4.23 6.00
C PHE A 241 -10.93 -3.46 6.68
N ALA A 242 -9.81 -3.34 5.96
CA ALA A 242 -8.74 -2.41 6.31
C ALA A 242 -9.22 -0.98 5.99
N LEU A 243 -9.75 -0.27 6.99
CA LEU A 243 -10.31 1.06 6.79
C LEU A 243 -9.20 2.09 6.62
N ARG A 244 -9.16 2.69 5.43
CA ARG A 244 -8.19 3.72 5.04
C ARG A 244 -8.46 5.04 5.78
N GLY A 245 -7.41 5.84 5.99
CA GLY A 245 -7.44 7.13 6.68
C GLY A 245 -7.91 8.29 5.80
N HIS A 246 -6.97 9.08 5.28
CA HIS A 246 -7.28 10.22 4.40
C HIS A 246 -8.18 9.81 3.21
N ALA A 247 -9.00 10.76 2.75
CA ALA A 247 -10.03 10.54 1.73
C ALA A 247 -9.53 9.83 0.46
N SER A 248 -8.29 10.10 0.04
CA SER A 248 -7.68 9.52 -1.16
C SER A 248 -6.34 8.81 -0.89
N ILE A 249 -6.10 8.33 0.33
CA ILE A 249 -4.84 7.59 0.63
C ILE A 249 -4.72 6.33 -0.21
N GLN A 250 -5.85 5.72 -0.60
CA GLN A 250 -5.88 4.61 -1.54
C GLN A 250 -5.35 5.06 -2.91
N GLY A 251 -5.86 6.18 -3.44
CA GLY A 251 -5.44 6.72 -4.72
C GLY A 251 -3.98 7.16 -4.75
N SER A 252 -3.47 7.76 -3.66
CA SER A 252 -2.05 8.11 -3.52
C SER A 252 -1.13 6.91 -3.25
N THR A 253 -1.69 5.71 -3.09
CA THR A 253 -0.95 4.45 -3.08
C THR A 253 -1.03 3.78 -4.46
N ASP A 254 -2.19 3.83 -5.11
CA ASP A 254 -2.42 3.34 -6.47
C ASP A 254 -1.55 4.08 -7.50
N VAL A 255 -1.52 5.42 -7.41
CA VAL A 255 -0.58 6.31 -8.09
C VAL A 255 0.33 6.88 -7.01
N PRO A 256 1.48 6.21 -6.75
CA PRO A 256 2.14 6.27 -5.45
C PRO A 256 2.83 7.61 -5.20
N THR A 257 2.67 8.09 -3.96
CA THR A 257 3.57 9.06 -3.33
C THR A 257 4.53 8.35 -2.36
N LEU A 258 4.84 7.07 -2.64
CA LEU A 258 5.73 6.21 -1.87
C LEU A 258 7.03 5.99 -2.67
N PHE A 259 8.17 5.95 -1.98
CA PHE A 259 9.48 5.91 -2.63
C PHE A 259 9.77 4.61 -3.40
N ASN A 260 9.07 3.53 -3.06
CA ASN A 260 9.37 2.17 -3.51
C ASN A 260 8.40 1.62 -4.55
N LEU A 261 7.42 2.42 -5.00
CA LEU A 261 6.39 1.99 -5.94
C LEU A 261 6.28 2.94 -7.13
N LEU A 262 5.96 2.35 -8.28
CA LEU A 262 5.44 2.99 -9.48
C LEU A 262 3.91 2.77 -9.58
N PRO A 263 3.19 3.55 -10.41
CA PRO A 263 1.75 3.41 -10.58
C PRO A 263 1.29 1.98 -10.84
N GLY A 264 0.17 1.60 -10.21
CA GLY A 264 -0.36 0.24 -10.26
C GLY A 264 0.48 -0.77 -9.46
N TYR A 265 1.17 -0.30 -8.42
CA TYR A 265 1.96 -1.14 -7.50
C TYR A 265 3.15 -1.87 -8.14
N LEU A 266 3.61 -1.42 -9.31
CA LEU A 266 4.88 -1.85 -9.89
C LEU A 266 6.01 -1.45 -8.91
N ALA A 267 7.02 -2.30 -8.74
CA ALA A 267 8.15 -1.96 -7.88
C ALA A 267 9.00 -0.85 -8.51
N MET A 268 9.57 0.03 -7.71
CA MET A 268 10.64 0.91 -8.21
C MET A 268 11.88 0.09 -8.56
N PRO A 269 12.61 0.43 -9.63
CA PRO A 269 13.83 -0.29 -9.96
C PRO A 269 14.92 -0.03 -8.92
N HIS A 270 15.73 -1.05 -8.64
CA HIS A 270 16.82 -1.00 -7.68
C HIS A 270 18.18 -0.82 -8.35
N ALA A 271 19.15 -0.31 -7.60
CA ALA A 271 20.55 -0.34 -8.00
C ALA A 271 20.95 -1.78 -8.38
N GLY A 272 21.58 -1.95 -9.55
CA GLY A 272 21.91 -3.26 -10.13
C GLY A 272 20.93 -3.79 -11.18
N GLN A 273 19.73 -3.21 -11.31
CA GLN A 273 18.82 -3.49 -12.43
C GLN A 273 19.09 -2.50 -13.57
N ALA A 274 20.02 -2.86 -14.46
CA ALA A 274 20.50 -1.93 -15.49
C ALA A 274 19.50 -1.81 -16.65
N THR A 275 18.93 -2.94 -17.08
CA THR A 275 18.03 -3.04 -18.24
C THR A 275 16.59 -3.33 -17.83
N LEU A 276 15.64 -3.13 -18.76
CA LEU A 276 14.24 -3.51 -18.54
C LEU A 276 14.11 -5.02 -18.30
N ALA A 277 14.94 -5.83 -18.98
CA ALA A 277 14.97 -7.27 -18.79
C ALA A 277 15.38 -7.66 -17.35
N ASP A 278 16.45 -7.06 -16.82
CA ASP A 278 16.91 -7.32 -15.43
C ASP A 278 15.83 -7.02 -14.39
N TYR A 279 15.05 -5.97 -14.64
CA TYR A 279 13.92 -5.57 -13.80
C TYR A 279 12.76 -6.57 -13.90
N LEU A 280 12.34 -6.92 -15.12
CA LEU A 280 11.22 -7.83 -15.35
C LEU A 280 11.48 -9.23 -14.80
N ASP A 281 12.71 -9.73 -14.94
CA ASP A 281 13.12 -11.03 -14.40
C ASP A 281 12.95 -11.13 -12.87
N ARG A 282 12.95 -9.99 -12.16
CA ARG A 282 12.76 -9.95 -10.69
C ARG A 282 11.29 -9.86 -10.27
N ILE A 283 10.45 -9.20 -11.05
CA ILE A 283 9.05 -8.93 -10.65
C ILE A 283 8.02 -9.82 -11.33
N LYS A 284 8.43 -10.57 -12.37
CA LYS A 284 7.62 -11.51 -13.13
C LYS A 284 8.28 -12.88 -13.10
N SER A 285 7.47 -13.94 -13.01
CA SER A 285 7.95 -15.30 -13.33
C SER A 285 7.14 -15.96 -14.44
N GLN A 286 7.80 -16.85 -15.18
CA GLN A 286 7.20 -17.56 -16.32
C GLN A 286 5.94 -18.36 -15.92
N ASN A 287 5.88 -18.84 -14.68
CA ASN A 287 4.79 -19.67 -14.14
C ASN A 287 3.94 -18.95 -13.08
N GLN A 288 3.99 -17.62 -13.02
CA GLN A 288 3.21 -16.83 -12.07
C GLN A 288 1.72 -16.98 -12.34
N LYS A 289 0.95 -17.37 -11.32
CA LYS A 289 -0.52 -17.28 -11.36
C LYS A 289 -0.97 -15.84 -11.09
N GLY A 290 -2.08 -15.44 -11.70
CA GLY A 290 -2.65 -14.11 -11.55
C GLY A 290 -2.13 -13.11 -12.58
N PHE A 291 -2.59 -11.86 -12.48
CA PHE A 291 -2.37 -10.83 -13.51
C PHE A 291 -0.95 -10.26 -13.54
N TRP A 292 -0.14 -10.47 -12.49
CA TRP A 292 1.25 -10.05 -12.44
C TRP A 292 2.14 -10.68 -13.51
N HIS A 293 1.71 -11.80 -14.13
CA HIS A 293 2.39 -12.31 -15.32
C HIS A 293 2.46 -11.30 -16.48
N ASN A 294 1.58 -10.30 -16.53
CA ASN A 294 1.58 -9.27 -17.58
C ASN A 294 2.34 -7.98 -17.18
N ALA A 295 3.25 -8.06 -16.19
CA ALA A 295 3.99 -6.90 -15.69
C ALA A 295 4.83 -6.19 -16.77
N ASP A 296 5.24 -6.92 -17.80
CA ASP A 296 5.90 -6.38 -18.99
C ASP A 296 4.99 -5.42 -19.76
N ALA A 297 3.74 -5.82 -20.02
CA ALA A 297 2.75 -4.94 -20.63
C ALA A 297 2.51 -3.69 -19.76
N TYR A 298 2.38 -3.87 -18.44
CA TYR A 298 2.13 -2.76 -17.52
C TYR A 298 3.30 -1.77 -17.48
N MET A 299 4.52 -2.27 -17.39
CA MET A 299 5.72 -1.44 -17.36
C MET A 299 5.90 -0.70 -18.69
N VAL A 300 5.88 -1.41 -19.83
CA VAL A 300 6.07 -0.78 -21.14
C VAL A 300 5.01 0.29 -21.39
N SER A 301 3.73 0.03 -21.10
CA SER A 301 2.67 1.04 -21.25
C SER A 301 2.88 2.27 -20.36
N LEU A 302 3.43 2.11 -19.15
CA LEU A 302 3.77 3.23 -18.27
C LEU A 302 4.91 4.07 -18.84
N LEU A 303 5.98 3.44 -19.32
CA LEU A 303 7.11 4.14 -19.94
C LEU A 303 6.68 4.88 -21.23
N LYS A 304 5.77 4.27 -22.02
CA LYS A 304 5.14 4.92 -23.17
C LYS A 304 4.30 6.13 -22.79
N GLU A 305 3.61 6.11 -21.65
CA GLU A 305 2.89 7.28 -21.15
C GLU A 305 3.86 8.40 -20.73
N TYR A 306 4.97 8.07 -20.08
CA TYR A 306 5.94 9.07 -19.61
C TYR A 306 6.78 9.70 -20.71
N TRP A 307 7.22 8.95 -21.71
CA TRP A 307 8.17 9.47 -22.71
C TRP A 307 7.70 9.33 -24.16
N GLY A 308 6.46 8.89 -24.38
CA GLY A 308 5.80 8.98 -25.68
C GLY A 308 6.63 8.36 -26.80
N GLU A 309 6.99 9.18 -27.80
CA GLU A 309 7.77 8.73 -28.96
C GLU A 309 9.24 8.42 -28.67
N HIS A 310 9.81 8.95 -27.58
CA HIS A 310 11.18 8.67 -27.18
C HIS A 310 11.35 7.26 -26.60
N ALA A 311 10.30 6.70 -26.01
CA ALA A 311 10.27 5.33 -25.50
C ALA A 311 10.05 4.34 -26.66
N THR A 312 11.13 3.71 -27.13
CA THR A 312 11.15 2.75 -28.24
C THR A 312 11.69 1.39 -27.83
N ALA A 313 11.47 0.35 -28.62
CA ALA A 313 12.02 -0.97 -28.31
C ALA A 313 13.56 -0.98 -28.31
N ASP A 314 14.21 -0.15 -29.14
CA ASP A 314 15.67 -0.13 -29.30
C ASP A 314 16.40 0.48 -28.09
N ASN A 315 15.70 1.20 -27.20
CA ASN A 315 16.24 1.84 -26.01
C ASN A 315 15.52 1.41 -24.72
N ASP A 316 15.02 0.16 -24.67
CA ASP A 316 14.29 -0.37 -23.52
C ASP A 316 13.15 0.56 -23.05
N TYR A 317 12.51 1.25 -24.00
CA TYR A 317 11.45 2.22 -23.75
C TYR A 317 11.85 3.34 -22.78
N CYS A 318 13.11 3.79 -22.80
CA CYS A 318 13.67 4.77 -21.85
C CYS A 318 13.65 4.29 -20.39
N PHE A 319 13.70 2.98 -20.14
CA PHE A 319 13.74 2.45 -18.77
C PHE A 319 14.90 3.02 -17.94
N ASP A 320 16.03 3.32 -18.58
CA ASP A 320 17.20 3.94 -17.98
C ASP A 320 16.96 5.34 -17.42
N TYR A 321 15.92 6.05 -17.90
CA TYR A 321 15.51 7.36 -17.38
C TYR A 321 14.90 7.27 -15.96
N LEU A 322 14.42 6.09 -15.53
CA LEU A 322 13.89 5.93 -14.18
C LEU A 322 15.01 5.99 -13.13
N PRO A 323 14.81 6.72 -12.01
CA PRO A 323 15.75 6.68 -10.91
C PRO A 323 15.70 5.30 -10.24
N ARG A 324 16.86 4.85 -9.75
CA ARG A 324 17.00 3.55 -9.08
C ARG A 324 17.19 3.75 -7.59
N ILE A 325 16.40 3.05 -6.79
CA ILE A 325 16.52 3.12 -5.34
C ILE A 325 17.68 2.25 -4.84
N ASN A 326 18.48 2.81 -3.93
CA ASN A 326 19.68 2.18 -3.35
C ASN A 326 19.52 1.88 -1.86
N GLY A 327 18.33 2.09 -1.29
CA GLY A 327 18.16 2.08 0.16
C GLY A 327 16.71 2.32 0.59
N ASP A 328 16.54 2.56 1.89
CA ASP A 328 15.27 3.02 2.46
C ASP A 328 15.25 4.53 2.27
N HIS A 329 14.20 5.06 1.66
CA HIS A 329 13.99 6.49 1.49
C HIS A 329 12.65 6.92 2.09
N GLY A 330 12.18 6.18 3.10
CA GLY A 330 10.99 6.49 3.86
C GLY A 330 11.14 7.76 4.71
N THR A 331 10.03 8.22 5.28
CA THR A 331 9.95 9.50 6.01
C THR A 331 11.00 9.64 7.11
N TYR A 332 11.16 8.65 7.99
CA TYR A 332 12.11 8.76 9.10
C TYR A 332 13.56 8.72 8.64
N ARG A 333 13.87 7.92 7.62
CA ARG A 333 15.22 7.89 7.05
C ARG A 333 15.56 9.22 6.40
N THR A 334 14.65 9.75 5.58
CA THR A 334 14.77 11.07 4.95
C THR A 334 15.02 12.18 5.99
N VAL A 335 14.31 12.16 7.12
CA VAL A 335 14.48 13.18 8.17
C VAL A 335 15.82 13.03 8.90
N MET A 336 16.31 11.82 9.13
CA MET A 336 17.67 11.61 9.64
C MET A 336 18.70 12.14 8.65
N ASP A 337 18.52 11.89 7.35
CA ASP A 337 19.40 12.41 6.29
C ASP A 337 19.35 13.95 6.18
N MET A 338 18.21 14.59 6.50
CA MET A 338 18.11 16.04 6.66
C MET A 338 18.97 16.52 7.84
N VAL A 339 18.89 15.85 8.99
CA VAL A 339 19.71 16.20 10.18
C VAL A 339 21.21 16.02 9.89
N ASP A 340 21.57 14.97 9.17
CA ASP A 340 22.96 14.70 8.74
C ASP A 340 23.43 15.67 7.64
N GLY A 341 22.52 16.45 7.05
CA GLY A 341 22.83 17.47 6.04
C GLY A 341 23.06 16.92 4.63
N THR A 342 22.59 15.70 4.35
CA THR A 342 22.66 15.08 3.01
C THR A 342 21.43 15.36 2.16
N VAL A 343 20.35 15.86 2.76
CA VAL A 343 19.17 16.38 2.06
C VAL A 343 19.18 17.91 2.13
N PHE A 344 19.25 18.56 0.97
CA PHE A 344 19.34 20.03 0.87
C PHE A 344 17.97 20.69 0.70
N GLY A 345 17.02 19.98 0.09
CA GLY A 345 15.74 20.54 -0.32
C GLY A 345 14.60 19.58 -0.10
N TYR A 346 13.41 20.09 0.22
CA TYR A 346 12.25 19.26 0.48
C TYR A 346 10.94 19.89 -0.03
N PHE A 347 10.11 19.06 -0.66
CA PHE A 347 8.73 19.38 -0.99
C PHE A 347 7.80 18.75 0.04
N LEU A 348 7.02 19.58 0.71
CA LEU A 348 6.09 19.19 1.76
C LEU A 348 4.68 19.55 1.31
N LEU A 349 3.98 18.54 0.78
CA LEU A 349 2.76 18.69 -0.01
C LEU A 349 1.56 18.12 0.74
N GLY A 350 0.68 18.98 1.25
CA GLY A 350 -0.55 18.58 1.95
C GLY A 350 -0.32 17.68 3.17
N GLN A 351 0.82 17.87 3.85
CA GLN A 351 1.24 17.10 5.03
C GLN A 351 1.79 18.05 6.09
N ASN A 352 1.79 17.62 7.36
CA ASN A 352 2.28 18.43 8.47
C ASN A 352 3.12 17.59 9.45
N PRO A 353 4.33 17.13 9.05
CA PRO A 353 5.19 16.28 9.87
C PRO A 353 5.63 16.91 11.18
N ALA A 354 5.64 18.24 11.31
CA ALA A 354 5.90 18.91 12.59
C ALA A 354 4.93 18.49 13.71
N VAL A 355 3.73 18.02 13.35
CA VAL A 355 2.66 17.60 14.27
C VAL A 355 2.25 16.14 14.06
N GLY A 356 2.05 15.72 12.81
CA GLY A 356 1.43 14.44 12.46
C GLY A 356 2.36 13.23 12.47
N SER A 357 3.67 13.44 12.47
CA SER A 357 4.66 12.36 12.50
C SER A 357 5.12 12.07 13.93
N ALA A 358 5.56 10.83 14.19
CA ALA A 358 6.19 10.53 15.48
C ALA A 358 7.47 11.35 15.63
N HIS A 359 7.80 11.68 16.87
CA HIS A 359 9.00 12.45 17.21
C HIS A 359 9.05 13.84 16.54
N GLY A 360 8.00 14.66 16.70
CA GLY A 360 7.90 15.99 16.06
C GLY A 360 9.12 16.92 16.24
N ARG A 361 9.85 16.84 17.35
CA ARG A 361 11.13 17.56 17.52
C ARG A 361 12.16 17.21 16.44
N LEU A 362 12.31 15.92 16.12
CA LEU A 362 13.24 15.45 15.09
C LEU A 362 12.84 15.99 13.72
N GLN A 363 11.54 15.99 13.41
CA GLN A 363 11.00 16.52 12.16
C GLN A 363 11.33 18.01 12.00
N ARG A 364 11.14 18.81 13.06
CA ARG A 364 11.42 20.26 13.04
C ARG A 364 12.92 20.55 12.96
N LEU A 365 13.76 19.79 13.66
CA LEU A 365 15.22 19.91 13.54
C LEU A 365 15.73 19.50 12.16
N GLY A 366 15.18 18.45 11.57
CA GLY A 366 15.49 18.05 10.19
C GLY A 366 15.12 19.17 9.20
N MET A 367 13.91 19.72 9.30
CA MET A 367 13.49 20.84 8.45
C MET A 367 14.35 22.09 8.64
N ALA A 368 14.85 22.37 9.86
CA ALA A 368 15.74 23.50 10.13
C ALA A 368 17.14 23.37 9.50
N ASN A 369 17.51 22.16 9.09
CA ASN A 369 18.80 21.87 8.48
C ASN A 369 18.73 21.80 6.94
N LEU A 370 17.57 22.06 6.33
CA LEU A 370 17.45 22.18 4.88
C LEU A 370 18.03 23.52 4.39
N ASP A 371 18.48 23.58 3.14
CA ASP A 371 18.76 24.85 2.45
C ASP A 371 17.45 25.51 2.01
N TRP A 372 16.49 24.73 1.51
CA TRP A 372 15.16 25.21 1.14
C TRP A 372 14.04 24.21 1.45
N LEU A 373 12.86 24.73 1.76
CA LEU A 373 11.64 23.97 2.01
C LEU A 373 10.48 24.59 1.23
N VAL A 374 9.84 23.81 0.37
CA VAL A 374 8.61 24.21 -0.32
C VAL A 374 7.43 23.55 0.37
N VAL A 375 6.66 24.35 1.10
CA VAL A 375 5.40 23.93 1.72
C VAL A 375 4.24 24.30 0.83
N ARG A 376 3.36 23.32 0.59
CA ARG A 376 2.15 23.52 -0.18
C ARG A 376 0.95 22.98 0.58
N ASP A 377 0.11 23.87 1.08
CA ASP A 377 -1.05 23.52 1.92
C ASP A 377 -2.20 24.53 1.72
N LEU A 378 -3.39 24.18 2.21
CA LEU A 378 -4.59 25.02 2.19
C LEU A 378 -4.45 26.22 3.13
N VAL A 379 -3.72 26.02 4.22
CA VAL A 379 -3.55 27.02 5.29
C VAL A 379 -2.10 27.05 5.75
N MET A 380 -1.73 28.12 6.46
CA MET A 380 -0.44 28.14 7.13
C MET A 380 -0.40 27.05 8.21
N ILE A 381 0.60 26.18 8.16
CA ILE A 381 0.77 25.04 9.07
C ILE A 381 2.08 25.15 9.86
N GLU A 382 2.18 24.40 10.95
CA GLU A 382 3.35 24.37 11.83
C GLU A 382 4.63 23.98 11.07
N SER A 383 4.53 23.10 10.08
CA SER A 383 5.69 22.76 9.22
C SER A 383 6.15 23.91 8.33
N ALA A 384 5.31 24.92 8.05
CA ALA A 384 5.72 26.13 7.32
C ALA A 384 6.29 27.21 8.24
N THR A 385 6.01 27.12 9.54
CA THR A 385 6.40 28.15 10.52
C THR A 385 7.31 27.65 11.63
N PHE A 386 7.84 26.42 11.51
CA PHE A 386 8.67 25.79 12.53
C PHE A 386 9.85 26.66 12.98
N TRP A 387 10.44 27.43 12.06
CA TRP A 387 11.60 28.29 12.33
C TRP A 387 11.29 29.49 13.25
N LYS A 388 10.01 29.82 13.45
CA LYS A 388 9.56 30.94 14.31
C LYS A 388 8.62 30.52 15.44
N ASP A 389 7.79 29.49 15.24
CA ASP A 389 6.70 29.14 16.16
C ASP A 389 6.91 27.78 16.84
N ALA A 390 7.97 27.04 16.52
CA ALA A 390 8.21 25.74 17.14
C ALA A 390 8.60 25.87 18.63
N PRO A 391 8.31 24.85 19.46
CA PRO A 391 8.80 24.79 20.84
C PRO A 391 10.33 24.95 20.95
N GLU A 392 11.07 24.49 19.94
CA GLU A 392 12.52 24.59 19.86
C GLU A 392 13.03 26.03 19.69
N VAL A 393 12.14 26.99 19.41
CA VAL A 393 12.47 28.42 19.42
C VAL A 393 12.60 28.94 20.85
N GLU A 394 11.75 28.48 21.77
CA GLU A 394 11.83 28.85 23.19
C GLU A 394 13.09 28.29 23.86
N THR A 395 13.54 27.11 23.42
CA THR A 395 14.76 26.47 23.93
C THR A 395 16.04 27.02 23.29
N GLY A 396 15.92 27.80 22.21
CA GLY A 396 17.05 28.34 21.44
C GLY A 396 17.75 27.32 20.52
N GLU A 397 17.17 26.13 20.34
CA GLU A 397 17.69 25.09 19.44
C GLU A 397 17.47 25.46 17.96
N ILE A 398 16.40 26.20 17.69
CA ILE A 398 16.11 26.84 16.41
C ILE A 398 15.92 28.32 16.70
N THR A 399 16.50 29.23 15.92
CA THR A 399 16.12 30.64 16.00
C THR A 399 15.90 31.20 14.59
N PRO A 400 15.01 32.19 14.41
CA PRO A 400 14.87 32.85 13.11
C PRO A 400 16.18 33.41 12.56
N GLN A 401 17.14 33.75 13.43
CA GLN A 401 18.44 34.29 13.04
C GLN A 401 19.46 33.20 12.64
N THR A 402 19.31 31.97 13.14
CA THR A 402 20.25 30.85 12.91
C THR A 402 19.69 29.75 12.03
N CYS A 403 18.37 29.71 11.81
CA CYS A 403 17.74 28.79 10.88
C CYS A 403 18.16 29.17 9.45
N ARG A 404 18.86 28.25 8.76
CA ARG A 404 19.36 28.50 7.40
C ARG A 404 18.33 28.26 6.31
N THR A 405 17.22 27.59 6.63
CA THR A 405 16.25 27.12 5.64
C THR A 405 15.43 28.27 5.06
N GLU A 406 15.49 28.42 3.74
CA GLU A 406 14.57 29.29 3.00
C GLU A 406 13.22 28.57 2.82
N VAL A 407 12.15 29.11 3.41
CA VAL A 407 10.83 28.49 3.37
C VAL A 407 9.92 29.22 2.38
N PHE A 408 9.43 28.49 1.38
CA PHE A 408 8.41 28.94 0.43
C PHE A 408 7.06 28.32 0.81
N PHE A 409 6.04 29.16 1.00
CA PHE A 409 4.67 28.69 1.18
C PHE A 409 3.82 28.99 -0.06
N PHE A 410 3.24 27.96 -0.67
CA PHE A 410 2.35 28.08 -1.82
C PHE A 410 0.91 27.65 -1.46
N PRO A 411 -0.07 28.56 -1.49
CA PRO A 411 -1.45 28.22 -1.13
C PRO A 411 -2.08 27.24 -2.12
N ALA A 412 -2.73 26.20 -1.60
CA ALA A 412 -3.40 25.16 -2.40
C ALA A 412 -4.90 25.38 -2.51
N ALA A 413 -5.44 25.07 -3.70
CA ALA A 413 -6.86 24.96 -3.90
C ALA A 413 -7.41 23.79 -3.08
N SER A 414 -8.53 24.00 -2.40
CA SER A 414 -9.22 22.94 -1.66
C SER A 414 -9.86 21.91 -2.60
N HIS A 415 -10.44 20.87 -2.01
CA HIS A 415 -11.12 19.82 -2.79
C HIS A 415 -12.39 20.30 -3.51
N VAL A 416 -13.02 21.41 -3.07
CA VAL A 416 -14.19 21.99 -3.76
C VAL A 416 -13.80 23.01 -4.84
N GLU A 417 -12.54 23.41 -4.88
CA GLU A 417 -12.01 24.44 -5.78
C GLU A 417 -11.37 23.87 -7.05
N LYS A 418 -11.35 22.54 -7.19
CA LYS A 418 -10.74 21.81 -8.30
C LYS A 418 -11.50 20.52 -8.63
N ALA A 419 -11.59 20.23 -9.92
CA ALA A 419 -12.13 18.97 -10.41
C ALA A 419 -11.11 17.83 -10.29
N GLY A 420 -11.55 16.59 -10.47
CA GLY A 420 -10.69 15.41 -10.50
C GLY A 420 -11.30 14.22 -9.76
N THR A 421 -10.48 13.20 -9.50
CA THR A 421 -10.92 12.00 -8.79
C THR A 421 -10.36 11.92 -7.36
N PHE A 422 -11.05 11.16 -6.52
CA PHE A 422 -10.45 10.57 -5.33
C PHE A 422 -10.84 9.09 -5.24
N THR A 423 -10.03 8.30 -4.55
CA THR A 423 -10.24 6.86 -4.41
C THR A 423 -10.50 6.51 -2.94
N GLN A 424 -11.71 6.07 -2.64
CA GLN A 424 -12.11 5.76 -1.26
C GLN A 424 -11.67 4.35 -0.81
N THR A 425 -11.93 4.01 0.46
CA THR A 425 -11.43 2.77 1.12
C THR A 425 -11.80 1.46 0.43
N GLN A 426 -12.83 1.46 -0.43
CA GLN A 426 -13.29 0.29 -1.17
C GLN A 426 -12.76 0.25 -2.61
N ARG A 427 -11.77 1.09 -2.95
CA ARG A 427 -11.17 1.23 -4.30
C ARG A 427 -12.05 1.94 -5.32
N MET A 428 -13.15 2.54 -4.87
CA MET A 428 -14.07 3.27 -5.72
C MET A 428 -13.52 4.67 -6.02
N LEU A 429 -13.19 4.90 -7.29
CA LEU A 429 -12.85 6.19 -7.88
C LEU A 429 -14.14 6.98 -8.10
N GLN A 430 -14.15 8.22 -7.64
CA GLN A 430 -15.28 9.10 -7.78
C GLN A 430 -14.82 10.45 -8.34
N TRP A 431 -15.42 10.86 -9.46
CA TRP A 431 -15.21 12.17 -10.05
C TRP A 431 -15.93 13.25 -9.23
N ARG A 432 -15.28 14.39 -9.05
CA ARG A 432 -15.86 15.61 -8.49
C ARG A 432 -15.66 16.77 -9.45
N GLU A 433 -16.67 17.63 -9.46
CA GLU A 433 -16.64 18.89 -10.19
C GLU A 433 -16.09 20.01 -9.31
N LYS A 434 -15.50 21.01 -9.96
CA LYS A 434 -15.17 22.28 -9.31
C LYS A 434 -16.46 23.02 -8.96
N ALA A 435 -16.62 23.40 -7.70
CA ALA A 435 -17.81 24.11 -7.20
C ALA A 435 -17.60 25.63 -7.11
N VAL A 436 -16.37 26.08 -6.86
CA VAL A 436 -16.01 27.48 -6.69
C VAL A 436 -14.58 27.73 -7.15
N ASP A 437 -14.23 28.97 -7.49
CA ASP A 437 -12.84 29.34 -7.77
C ASP A 437 -11.98 29.38 -6.49
N PRO A 438 -10.71 28.97 -6.57
CA PRO A 438 -9.80 29.08 -5.44
C PRO A 438 -9.54 30.55 -5.07
N PRO A 439 -9.37 30.87 -3.78
CA PRO A 439 -9.19 32.24 -3.33
C PRO A 439 -7.79 32.79 -3.69
N GLY A 440 -7.75 34.05 -4.15
CA GLY A 440 -6.51 34.77 -4.44
C GLY A 440 -5.61 34.00 -5.43
N ASP A 441 -4.37 33.74 -5.02
CA ASP A 441 -3.37 33.06 -5.84
C ASP A 441 -3.33 31.54 -5.61
N ALA A 442 -4.29 30.96 -4.88
CA ALA A 442 -4.39 29.52 -4.75
C ALA A 442 -4.65 28.87 -6.14
N ARG A 443 -3.99 27.74 -6.38
CA ARG A 443 -4.09 26.95 -7.62
C ARG A 443 -4.26 25.47 -7.29
N SER A 444 -4.69 24.64 -8.24
CA SER A 444 -4.72 23.18 -8.08
C SER A 444 -3.33 22.57 -8.07
N GLU A 445 -3.21 21.29 -7.69
CA GLU A 445 -1.96 20.53 -7.79
C GLU A 445 -1.59 20.27 -9.25
N LEU A 446 -2.58 19.99 -10.12
CA LEU A 446 -2.34 19.81 -11.57
C LEU A 446 -1.68 21.04 -12.18
N TRP A 447 -2.24 22.23 -11.92
CA TRP A 447 -1.65 23.49 -12.37
C TRP A 447 -0.22 23.67 -11.83
N PHE A 448 -0.02 23.44 -10.52
CA PHE A 448 1.27 23.66 -9.87
C PHE A 448 2.37 22.79 -10.47
N PHE A 449 2.16 21.47 -10.56
CA PHE A 449 3.20 20.56 -11.06
C PHE A 449 3.43 20.73 -12.56
N TYR A 450 2.39 20.97 -13.35
CA TYR A 450 2.52 21.25 -14.78
C TYR A 450 3.41 22.47 -15.04
N HIS A 451 3.11 23.60 -14.40
CA HIS A 451 3.87 24.82 -14.63
C HIS A 451 5.23 24.84 -13.95
N LEU A 452 5.44 24.08 -12.87
CA LEU A 452 6.77 23.84 -12.32
C LEU A 452 7.63 23.05 -13.31
N GLY A 453 7.12 21.92 -13.81
CA GLY A 453 7.79 21.09 -14.80
C GLY A 453 8.14 21.87 -16.07
N ARG A 454 7.19 22.65 -16.60
CA ARG A 454 7.42 23.53 -17.76
C ARG A 454 8.56 24.52 -17.53
N ARG A 455 8.59 25.21 -16.38
CA ARG A 455 9.65 26.18 -16.07
C ARG A 455 11.02 25.51 -15.91
N LEU A 456 11.07 24.31 -15.34
CA LEU A 456 12.31 23.55 -15.23
C LEU A 456 12.82 23.13 -16.63
N ARG A 457 11.92 22.63 -17.48
CA ARG A 457 12.24 22.29 -18.88
C ARG A 457 12.73 23.51 -19.67
N ASP A 458 12.07 24.66 -19.53
CA ASP A 458 12.50 25.91 -20.17
C ASP A 458 13.92 26.32 -19.72
N LYS A 459 14.23 26.16 -18.41
CA LYS A 459 15.57 26.44 -17.87
C LYS A 459 16.64 25.48 -18.38
N LEU A 460 16.28 24.23 -18.64
CA LEU A 460 17.19 23.19 -19.13
C LEU A 460 17.16 23.03 -20.66
N GLY A 461 16.41 23.85 -21.40
CA GLY A 461 16.16 23.63 -22.83
C GLY A 461 17.42 23.62 -23.71
N GLY A 462 18.53 24.19 -23.25
CA GLY A 462 19.84 24.13 -23.91
C GLY A 462 20.81 23.11 -23.32
N SER A 463 20.39 22.31 -22.32
CA SER A 463 21.25 21.32 -21.68
C SER A 463 21.53 20.16 -22.62
N THR A 464 22.78 19.70 -22.60
CA THR A 464 23.25 18.49 -23.26
C THR A 464 23.58 17.38 -22.26
N ASP A 465 23.36 17.62 -20.96
CA ASP A 465 23.64 16.63 -19.92
C ASP A 465 22.63 15.48 -20.00
N GLU A 466 23.12 14.24 -19.96
CA GLU A 466 22.29 13.03 -20.01
C GLU A 466 21.25 12.99 -18.87
N ARG A 467 21.63 13.43 -17.67
CA ARG A 467 20.75 13.47 -16.49
C ARG A 467 19.51 14.37 -16.66
N ASP A 468 19.55 15.32 -17.60
CA ASP A 468 18.45 16.25 -17.83
C ASP A 468 17.44 15.70 -18.85
N ARG A 469 17.83 14.68 -19.63
CA ARG A 469 17.01 14.06 -20.67
C ARG A 469 15.65 13.53 -20.18
N PRO A 470 15.55 12.85 -19.02
CA PRO A 470 14.26 12.37 -18.52
C PRO A 470 13.20 13.47 -18.36
N LEU A 471 13.61 14.70 -18.01
CA LEU A 471 12.71 15.84 -17.87
C LEU A 471 12.43 16.53 -19.22
N LEU A 472 13.44 16.66 -20.07
CA LEU A 472 13.30 17.29 -21.38
C LEU A 472 12.41 16.49 -22.33
N ASP A 473 12.49 15.16 -22.25
CA ASP A 473 11.73 14.22 -23.09
C ASP A 473 10.39 13.82 -22.50
N LEU A 474 10.06 14.29 -21.29
CA LEU A 474 8.81 13.96 -20.61
C LEU A 474 7.61 14.39 -21.45
N PHE A 475 6.76 13.42 -21.74
CA PHE A 475 5.58 13.57 -22.56
C PHE A 475 4.45 14.20 -21.73
N TRP A 476 4.25 15.51 -21.94
CA TRP A 476 3.35 16.34 -21.11
C TRP A 476 2.43 17.21 -21.98
N ASP A 477 1.70 16.56 -22.89
CA ASP A 477 0.86 17.19 -23.91
C ASP A 477 -0.63 17.19 -23.57
N TYR A 478 -0.96 17.25 -22.27
CA TYR A 478 -2.34 17.23 -21.82
C TYR A 478 -3.18 18.35 -22.44
N ALA A 479 -4.46 18.04 -22.70
CA ALA A 479 -5.44 19.04 -23.06
C ALA A 479 -5.49 20.13 -21.98
N MET A 480 -5.61 21.39 -22.40
CA MET A 480 -5.60 22.54 -21.50
C MET A 480 -6.99 23.18 -21.44
N GLU A 481 -7.44 23.52 -20.23
CA GLU A 481 -8.61 24.33 -19.95
C GLU A 481 -8.12 25.71 -19.48
N GLY A 482 -7.95 26.63 -20.44
CA GLY A 482 -7.25 27.89 -20.18
C GLY A 482 -5.77 27.65 -19.91
N ASP A 483 -5.31 27.95 -18.70
CA ASP A 483 -3.93 27.71 -18.26
C ASP A 483 -3.78 26.47 -17.35
N GLU A 484 -4.84 25.71 -17.12
CA GLU A 484 -4.86 24.52 -16.27
C GLU A 484 -4.94 23.23 -17.12
N PRO A 485 -4.18 22.16 -16.80
CA PRO A 485 -4.37 20.87 -17.45
C PRO A 485 -5.77 20.29 -17.16
N SER A 486 -6.43 19.75 -18.19
CA SER A 486 -7.72 19.10 -18.05
C SER A 486 -7.60 17.82 -17.22
N GLY A 487 -8.32 17.78 -16.10
CA GLY A 487 -8.36 16.58 -15.26
C GLY A 487 -8.96 15.36 -15.97
N GLU A 488 -9.87 15.58 -16.91
CA GLU A 488 -10.51 14.51 -17.70
C GLU A 488 -9.50 13.85 -18.64
N ASP A 489 -8.70 14.67 -19.34
CA ASP A 489 -7.64 14.15 -20.20
C ASP A 489 -6.56 13.43 -19.37
N VAL A 490 -6.14 13.99 -18.24
CA VAL A 490 -5.21 13.31 -17.32
C VAL A 490 -5.78 11.95 -16.87
N LEU A 491 -7.06 11.88 -16.48
CA LEU A 491 -7.69 10.61 -16.10
C LEU A 491 -7.75 9.62 -17.27
N ARG A 492 -8.04 10.09 -18.48
CA ARG A 492 -8.04 9.30 -19.71
C ARG A 492 -6.65 8.74 -20.05
N ARG A 493 -5.58 9.50 -19.77
CA ARG A 493 -4.20 9.04 -19.93
C ARG A 493 -3.78 8.06 -18.84
N ILE A 494 -4.26 8.26 -17.61
CA ILE A 494 -4.11 7.28 -16.52
C ILE A 494 -4.82 5.96 -16.86
N ASN A 495 -6.03 6.01 -17.45
CA ASN A 495 -6.73 4.83 -17.98
C ASN A 495 -5.92 4.09 -19.04
N GLY A 496 -5.31 4.85 -19.94
CA GLY A 496 -4.52 4.37 -21.05
C GLY A 496 -5.24 4.38 -22.39
N ILE A 497 -4.44 4.39 -23.45
CA ILE A 497 -4.84 4.61 -24.84
C ILE A 497 -4.13 3.65 -25.79
N ASP A 498 -4.80 3.34 -26.91
CA ASP A 498 -4.24 2.59 -28.04
C ASP A 498 -3.52 3.51 -29.03
N LEU A 499 -2.20 3.42 -29.06
CA LEU A 499 -1.35 4.28 -29.88
C LEU A 499 -1.38 3.90 -31.38
N THR A 500 -1.93 2.74 -31.75
CA THR A 500 -2.04 2.35 -33.17
C THR A 500 -3.01 3.25 -33.95
N THR A 501 -3.91 3.92 -33.23
CA THR A 501 -4.87 4.88 -33.79
C THR A 501 -4.39 6.33 -33.73
N GLY A 502 -3.11 6.54 -33.38
CA GLY A 502 -2.49 7.85 -33.22
C GLY A 502 -2.39 8.28 -31.76
N ARG A 503 -1.81 9.46 -31.53
CA ARG A 503 -1.53 9.97 -30.17
C ARG A 503 -2.78 10.33 -29.37
N ALA A 504 -3.86 10.73 -30.06
CA ALA A 504 -5.19 10.90 -29.47
C ALA A 504 -6.00 9.59 -29.47
N GLY A 505 -5.31 8.45 -29.56
CA GLY A 505 -5.92 7.15 -29.83
C GLY A 505 -6.96 6.72 -28.81
N ARG A 506 -7.74 5.69 -29.16
CA ARG A 506 -8.88 5.20 -28.38
C ARG A 506 -8.49 4.87 -26.93
N ALA A 507 -9.30 5.26 -25.96
CA ALA A 507 -9.20 4.82 -24.58
C ALA A 507 -9.36 3.28 -24.47
N LEU A 508 -8.50 2.65 -23.69
CA LEU A 508 -8.58 1.21 -23.44
C LEU A 508 -9.78 0.90 -22.55
N ASN A 509 -10.44 -0.24 -22.81
CA ASN A 509 -11.59 -0.69 -22.02
C ASN A 509 -11.20 -1.49 -20.77
N GLY A 510 -9.92 -1.84 -20.65
CA GLY A 510 -9.40 -2.55 -19.49
C GLY A 510 -7.93 -2.95 -19.66
N TYR A 511 -7.29 -3.30 -18.54
CA TYR A 511 -5.87 -3.66 -18.50
C TYR A 511 -5.51 -4.92 -19.29
N THR A 512 -6.48 -5.75 -19.68
CA THR A 512 -6.25 -6.90 -20.56
C THR A 512 -5.95 -6.49 -22.01
N GLU A 513 -6.17 -5.23 -22.38
CA GLU A 513 -5.83 -4.69 -23.70
C GLU A 513 -4.39 -4.12 -23.77
N LEU A 514 -3.71 -3.99 -22.63
CA LEU A 514 -2.33 -3.49 -22.56
C LEU A 514 -1.36 -4.46 -23.25
N LYS A 515 -0.32 -3.91 -23.89
CA LYS A 515 0.67 -4.68 -24.66
C LYS A 515 2.09 -4.23 -24.37
N ALA A 516 2.99 -5.22 -24.33
CA ALA A 516 4.42 -5.01 -24.12
C ALA A 516 5.19 -4.58 -25.38
N ASP A 517 4.53 -4.42 -26.53
CA ASP A 517 5.17 -4.03 -27.80
C ASP A 517 5.28 -2.50 -27.98
N GLY A 518 4.80 -1.73 -27.01
CA GLY A 518 4.77 -0.27 -27.05
C GLY A 518 3.60 0.31 -27.86
N SER A 519 2.63 -0.50 -28.29
CA SER A 519 1.44 -0.03 -29.00
C SER A 519 0.37 0.56 -28.06
N THR A 520 0.61 0.60 -26.76
CA THR A 520 -0.31 1.12 -25.74
C THR A 520 0.45 2.03 -24.77
N ALA A 521 -0.22 3.07 -24.26
CA ALA A 521 0.28 3.91 -23.16
C ALA A 521 -0.74 3.88 -22.02
N CYS A 522 -0.30 3.86 -20.76
CA CYS A 522 -1.18 3.81 -19.59
C CYS A 522 -0.48 4.34 -18.33
N GLY A 523 -1.05 5.37 -17.71
CA GLY A 523 -0.45 5.97 -16.51
C GLY A 523 -0.64 5.16 -15.22
N CYS A 524 -1.61 4.23 -15.17
CA CYS A 524 -1.78 3.31 -14.05
C CYS A 524 -2.62 2.10 -14.49
N TRP A 525 -1.99 0.92 -14.63
CA TRP A 525 -2.65 -0.24 -15.26
C TRP A 525 -3.93 -0.68 -14.55
N ILE A 526 -3.97 -0.64 -13.21
CA ILE A 526 -5.19 -0.97 -12.46
C ILE A 526 -6.33 0.01 -12.69
N TYR A 527 -6.06 1.23 -13.17
CA TYR A 527 -7.09 2.22 -13.53
C TYR A 527 -7.56 2.05 -14.98
N SER A 528 -6.93 1.18 -15.76
CA SER A 528 -7.40 0.89 -17.12
C SER A 528 -8.80 0.26 -17.09
N GLY A 529 -9.74 0.93 -17.74
CA GLY A 529 -11.19 0.70 -17.68
C GLY A 529 -11.98 1.86 -17.05
N VAL A 530 -11.34 2.81 -16.34
CA VAL A 530 -12.03 4.00 -15.77
C VAL A 530 -12.55 4.94 -16.85
N TYR A 531 -12.00 4.86 -18.07
CA TYR A 531 -12.42 5.64 -19.23
C TYR A 531 -12.90 4.75 -20.38
N ALA A 532 -13.38 3.53 -20.05
CA ALA A 532 -13.90 2.58 -21.02
C ALA A 532 -14.99 3.23 -21.89
N ASP A 533 -15.02 2.84 -23.17
CA ASP A 533 -15.95 3.35 -24.18
C ASP A 533 -15.91 4.88 -24.36
N GLU A 534 -14.76 5.51 -24.06
CA GLU A 534 -14.56 6.97 -24.08
C GLU A 534 -15.45 7.73 -23.07
N VAL A 535 -15.90 7.05 -22.02
CA VAL A 535 -16.76 7.62 -20.98
C VAL A 535 -16.03 7.59 -19.65
N ASN A 536 -15.99 8.75 -18.97
CA ASN A 536 -15.52 8.84 -17.58
C ASN A 536 -16.44 8.02 -16.65
N GLN A 537 -16.02 6.79 -16.34
CA GLN A 537 -16.78 5.88 -15.49
C GLN A 537 -16.76 6.31 -14.02
N ALA A 538 -15.76 7.09 -13.60
CA ALA A 538 -15.72 7.64 -12.25
C ALA A 538 -16.80 8.72 -12.03
N ALA A 539 -17.38 9.28 -13.09
CA ALA A 539 -18.45 10.28 -13.03
C ALA A 539 -19.87 9.71 -12.94
N ARG A 540 -20.05 8.39 -13.03
CA ARG A 540 -21.37 7.75 -12.90
C ARG A 540 -22.02 8.08 -11.56
N ARG A 541 -23.33 8.40 -11.56
CA ARG A 541 -24.10 8.78 -10.35
C ARG A 541 -25.35 7.92 -10.11
N ASP A 542 -25.54 6.83 -10.85
CA ASP A 542 -26.61 5.88 -10.56
C ASP A 542 -26.30 5.17 -9.23
N THR A 543 -27.29 5.06 -8.34
CA THR A 543 -27.19 4.35 -7.06
C THR A 543 -26.61 2.93 -7.16
N SER A 544 -26.82 2.23 -8.28
CA SER A 544 -26.30 0.89 -8.53
C SER A 544 -24.89 0.86 -9.15
N GLN A 545 -24.40 2.00 -9.64
CA GLN A 545 -23.14 2.15 -10.38
C GLN A 545 -22.42 3.46 -10.05
N TRP A 546 -22.45 3.91 -8.79
CA TRP A 546 -21.83 5.18 -8.41
C TRP A 546 -20.31 5.05 -8.46
N GLY A 547 -19.65 5.89 -9.26
CA GLY A 547 -18.21 5.83 -9.48
C GLY A 547 -17.76 4.56 -10.19
N TRP A 548 -16.46 4.27 -10.10
CA TRP A 548 -15.83 3.12 -10.75
C TRP A 548 -14.87 2.44 -9.79
N THR A 549 -14.94 1.12 -9.65
CA THR A 549 -14.07 0.35 -8.74
C THR A 549 -13.09 -0.46 -9.55
N TRP A 550 -11.80 -0.29 -9.29
CA TRP A 550 -10.77 -1.08 -9.96
C TRP A 550 -10.71 -2.54 -9.44
N PRO A 551 -10.21 -3.49 -10.25
CA PRO A 551 -10.31 -4.94 -10.03
C PRO A 551 -9.76 -5.46 -8.70
#